data_AF-A0A356SBZ0-F1
#
_entry.id   AF-A0A356SBZ0-F1
#
_cell.length_a   1.000
_cell.length_b   1.000
_cell.length_c   1.000
_cell.angle_alpha   90.00
_cell.angle_beta   90.00
_cell.angle_gamma   90.00
#
_symmetry.space_group_name_H-M   'P 1'
#
loop_
_entity.id
_entity.type
_entity.pdbx_description
1 polymer ?
#
loop_
_entity_poly.entity_id
_entity_poly.type
_entity_poly.pdbx_seq_one_letter_code
_entity_poly.pdbx_strand_id
1 'polypeptide(L)' 'DMALVILREHSEFTVREEHLSRDAVFDADEVWLSSSTKELEPIVSIDGQSVGNGAPGPIWSRAQTLFDEHRFDHFE' A
#
# COMPACT_ATOMS: atom_id res chain seq x y z
N ASP A 1 -6.49 10.04 4.54
CA ASP A 1 -6.78 8.64 4.17
C ASP A 1 -6.38 7.77 5.36
N MET A 2 -7.28 6.88 5.81
CA MET A 2 -7.05 6.02 6.99
C MET A 2 -5.81 5.13 6.84
N ALA A 3 -5.56 4.57 5.65
CA ALA A 3 -4.38 3.75 5.43
C ALA A 3 -3.10 4.57 5.60
N LEU A 4 -3.06 5.79 5.08
CA LEU A 4 -1.90 6.67 5.23
C LEU A 4 -1.66 7.07 6.68
N VAL A 5 -2.71 7.31 7.47
CA VAL A 5 -2.58 7.62 8.91
C VAL A 5 -2.01 6.42 9.65
N ILE A 6 -2.57 5.22 9.45
CA ILE A 6 -2.08 3.99 10.09
C ILE A 6 -0.59 3.75 9.77
N LEU A 7 -0.19 3.91 8.50
CA LEU A 7 1.21 3.73 8.11
C LEU A 7 2.13 4.78 8.72
N ARG A 8 1.68 6.03 8.87
CA ARG A 8 2.47 7.10 9.50
C ARG A 8 2.64 6.89 11.00
N GLU A 9 1.62 6.40 11.68
CA GLU A 9 1.59 6.33 13.15
C GLU A 9 2.14 5.00 13.70
N HIS A 10 1.96 3.90 12.97
CA HIS A 10 2.25 2.55 13.47
C HIS A 10 3.37 1.82 12.71
N SER A 11 4.10 2.53 11.84
CA SER A 11 5.22 1.95 11.10
C SER A 11 6.45 2.85 11.08
N GLU A 12 7.59 2.26 10.70
CA GLU A 12 8.84 2.99 10.45
C GLU A 12 8.90 3.51 8.99
N PHE A 13 7.81 3.39 8.22
CA PHE A 13 7.80 3.77 6.81
C PHE A 13 7.80 5.29 6.66
N THR A 14 8.61 5.78 5.73
CA THR A 14 8.50 7.16 5.27
C THR A 14 7.34 7.26 4.28
N VAL A 15 6.24 7.90 4.68
CA VAL A 15 5.03 8.07 3.86
C VAL A 15 5.03 9.45 3.20
N ARG A 16 5.04 9.49 1.87
CA ARG A 16 4.98 10.71 1.06
C ARG A 16 3.70 10.73 0.20
N GLU A 17 3.04 11.89 0.17
CA GLU A 17 1.94 12.15 -0.75
C GLU A 17 2.45 13.08 -1.84
N GLU A 18 2.61 12.55 -3.05
CA GLU A 18 3.09 13.31 -4.20
C GLU A 18 2.49 12.80 -5.51
N HIS A 19 2.65 13.59 -6.57
CA HIS A 19 2.23 13.16 -7.89
C HIS A 19 3.26 12.18 -8.46
N LEU A 20 2.83 10.96 -8.75
CA LEU A 20 3.66 9.93 -9.38
C LEU A 20 3.40 9.86 -10.88
N SER A 21 4.46 9.74 -11.68
CA SER A 21 4.34 9.47 -13.11
C SER A 21 3.91 8.02 -13.34
N ARG A 22 3.41 7.72 -14.55
CA ARG A 22 3.11 6.34 -14.95
C ARG A 22 4.36 5.45 -14.80
N ASP A 23 5.49 5.90 -15.32
CA ASP A 23 6.74 5.11 -15.30
C ASP A 23 7.17 4.77 -13.87
N ALA A 24 7.02 5.71 -12.92
CA ALA A 24 7.32 5.46 -11.51
C ALA A 24 6.42 4.37 -10.89
N VAL A 25 5.18 4.24 -11.36
CA VAL A 25 4.26 3.17 -10.91
C VAL A 25 4.67 1.81 -11.51
N PHE A 26 5.10 1.78 -12.78
CA PHE A 26 5.56 0.54 -13.42
C PHE A 26 6.92 0.06 -12.88
N ASP A 27 7.78 0.97 -12.43
CA ASP A 27 9.10 0.68 -11.84
C ASP A 27 9.03 0.38 -10.32
N ALA A 28 7.86 0.47 -9.70
CA ALA A 28 7.71 0.23 -8.27
C ALA A 28 7.94 -1.24 -7.88
N ASP A 29 8.59 -1.46 -6.73
CA ASP A 29 8.76 -2.81 -6.16
C ASP A 29 7.41 -3.44 -5.77
N GLU A 30 6.48 -2.62 -5.30
CA GLU A 30 5.13 -3.03 -4.91
C GLU A 30 4.12 -1.92 -5.25
N VAL A 31 2.90 -2.30 -5.67
CA VAL A 31 1.78 -1.38 -5.93
C VAL A 31 0.54 -1.95 -5.26
N TRP A 32 -0.23 -1.11 -4.56
CA TRP A 32 -1.43 -1.54 -3.84
C TRP A 32 -2.62 -0.63 -4.19
N LEU A 33 -3.83 -1.18 -4.04
CA LEU A 33 -5.06 -0.40 -4.04
C LEU A 33 -5.64 -0.37 -2.63
N SER A 34 -6.12 0.79 -2.21
CA SER A 34 -6.94 0.92 -1.01
C SER A 34 -8.41 1.15 -1.35
N SER A 35 -9.32 0.46 -0.64
CA SER A 35 -10.76 0.75 -0.73
C SER A 35 -11.51 0.27 0.52
N SER A 36 -12.71 0.80 0.76
CA SER A 36 -13.52 0.38 1.91
C SER A 36 -13.94 -1.09 1.88
N THR A 37 -13.98 -1.73 0.71
CA THR A 37 -14.40 -3.12 0.54
C THR A 37 -13.24 -4.10 0.41
N LYS A 38 -12.02 -3.61 0.10
CA LYS A 38 -10.84 -4.47 -0.14
C LYS A 38 -9.63 -4.15 0.71
N GLU A 39 -9.72 -3.16 1.60
CA GLU A 39 -8.66 -2.82 2.55
C GLU A 39 -7.37 -2.43 1.80
N LEU A 40 -6.26 -3.17 1.92
CA LEU A 40 -5.07 -3.01 1.07
C LEU A 40 -4.91 -4.23 0.14
N GLU A 41 -5.26 -4.09 -1.13
CA GLU A 41 -5.14 -5.15 -2.13
C GLU A 41 -3.82 -5.03 -2.91
N PRO A 42 -2.98 -6.09 -2.97
CA PRO A 42 -1.72 -6.04 -3.71
C PRO A 42 -1.97 -6.19 -5.21
N ILE A 43 -1.34 -5.33 -6.01
CA ILE A 43 -1.36 -5.37 -7.47
C ILE A 43 -0.06 -5.99 -7.95
N VAL A 44 -0.15 -7.24 -8.41
CA VAL A 44 1.02 -8.01 -8.88
C VAL A 44 1.27 -7.88 -10.39
N SER A 45 0.34 -7.28 -11.13
CA SER A 45 0.51 -7.00 -12.56
C SER A 45 -0.32 -5.80 -13.00
N ILE A 46 0.27 -4.99 -13.89
CA ILE A 46 -0.36 -3.84 -14.54
C ILE A 46 -0.15 -4.02 -16.05
N ASP A 47 -1.22 -3.96 -16.84
CA ASP A 47 -1.17 -4.10 -18.30
C ASP A 47 -0.42 -5.36 -18.80
N GLY A 48 -0.48 -6.45 -18.04
CA GLY A 48 0.21 -7.71 -18.37
C GLY A 48 1.71 -7.73 -18.03
N GLN A 49 2.25 -6.65 -17.47
CA GLN A 49 3.61 -6.59 -16.93
C GLN A 49 3.55 -6.89 -15.43
N SER A 50 4.51 -7.67 -14.91
CA SER A 50 4.61 -7.94 -13.47
C SER A 50 5.09 -6.71 -12.71
N VAL A 51 4.47 -6.42 -11.57
CA VAL A 51 4.99 -5.48 -10.58
C VAL A 51 5.99 -6.22 -9.70
N GLY A 52 7.20 -5.69 -9.54
CA GLY A 52 8.29 -6.38 -8.84
C GLY A 52 8.51 -7.80 -9.35
N ASN A 53 8.30 -8.80 -8.48
CA ASN A 53 8.45 -10.22 -8.81
C ASN A 53 7.13 -10.93 -9.18
N GLY A 54 6.02 -10.19 -9.31
CA GLY A 54 4.70 -10.76 -9.61
C GLY A 54 4.02 -11.45 -8.43
N ALA A 55 4.44 -11.17 -7.20
CA ALA A 55 3.82 -11.67 -5.97
C ALA A 55 3.64 -10.53 -4.95
N PRO A 56 2.72 -10.67 -3.96
CA PRO A 56 2.60 -9.71 -2.88
C PRO A 56 3.92 -9.60 -2.10
N GLY A 57 4.38 -8.37 -1.88
CA GLY A 57 5.67 -8.10 -1.25
C GLY A 57 5.60 -8.00 0.28
N PRO A 58 6.77 -7.98 0.96
CA PRO A 58 6.84 -7.92 2.41
C PRO A 58 6.36 -6.59 3.00
N ILE A 59 6.46 -5.48 2.25
CA ILE A 59 6.02 -4.17 2.74
C ILE A 59 4.49 -4.12 2.76
N TRP A 60 3.84 -4.64 1.72
CA TRP A 60 2.40 -4.85 1.68
C TRP A 60 1.91 -5.69 2.85
N SER A 61 2.56 -6.84 3.09
CA SER A 61 2.15 -7.76 4.16
C SER A 61 2.19 -7.07 5.51
N ARG A 62 3.24 -6.28 5.79
CA ARG A 62 3.35 -5.50 7.03
C ARG A 62 2.29 -4.40 7.10
N ALA A 63 2.05 -3.70 6.00
CA ALA A 63 1.03 -2.66 5.90
C ALA A 63 -0.38 -3.19 6.16
N GLN A 64 -0.74 -4.35 5.57
CA GLN A 64 -2.03 -4.99 5.80
C GLN A 64 -2.19 -5.45 7.26
N THR A 65 -1.15 -6.00 7.89
CA THR A 65 -1.19 -6.34 9.33
C THR A 65 -1.50 -5.11 10.19
N LEU A 66 -0.82 -3.99 9.95
CA LEU A 66 -1.09 -2.74 10.67
C LEU A 66 -2.51 -2.22 10.38
N PHE A 67 -2.97 -2.34 9.14
CA PHE A 67 -4.34 -1.96 8.78
C PHE A 67 -5.37 -2.80 9.55
N ASP A 68 -5.19 -4.12 9.62
CA ASP A 68 -6.07 -5.02 10.37
C ASP A 68 -6.12 -4.68 11.87
N GLU A 69 -4.98 -4.33 12.45
CA GLU A 69 -4.85 -3.98 13.87
C GLU A 69 -5.51 -2.64 14.21
N HIS A 70 -5.41 -1.65 13.32
CA HIS A 70 -5.70 -0.24 13.64
C HIS A 70 -6.92 0.35 12.92
N ARG A 71 -7.52 -0.33 11.94
CA ARG A 71 -8.68 0.18 11.16
C ARG A 71 -9.92 0.61 11.97
N PHE A 72 -10.01 0.24 13.24
CA PHE A 72 -11.09 0.63 14.15
C PHE A 72 -10.66 1.61 15.24
N ASP A 73 -9.42 2.07 15.20
CA ASP A 73 -8.93 3.11 16.09
C ASP A 73 -9.61 4.44 15.79
N HIS A 74 -9.56 5.34 16.77
CA HIS A 74 -10.13 6.68 16.62
C HIS A 74 -9.13 7.59 15.92
N PHE A 75 -9.41 7.92 14.66
CA PHE A 75 -8.65 8.89 13.88
C PHE A 75 -9.28 10.29 14.06
N GLU A 76 -8.51 11.26 14.56
CA GLU A 76 -8.92 12.68 14.65
C GLU A 76 -8.77 13.42 13.30
#